data_AF-A0A2T4JNP6-F1
#
_entry.id   AF-A0A2T4JNP6-F1
#
_cell.length_a   1.000
_cell.length_b   1.000
_cell.length_c   1.000
_cell.angle_alpha   90.00
_cell.angle_beta   90.00
_cell.angle_gamma   90.00
#
_symmetry.space_group_name_H-M   'P 1'
#
loop_
_entity.id
_entity.type
_entity.pdbx_description
1 polymer ?
#
loop_
_entity_poly.entity_id
_entity_poly.type
_entity_poly.pdbx_seq_one_letter_code
_entity_poly.pdbx_strand_id
1 'polypeptide(L)'
;MAWQGFAFDNDAAASVCEGVNYLAACDRARRDGDGDAIADVMLIIEISDGRRQNGGLEYACHSPTAERWFLMKVSRFASSGPVHMVVAHEKITQRRRSEIRARHLARHDPLTDCAIRAQLADRAVPASPSCSCQAS
;
A
#
# COMPACT_ATOMS: atom_id res chain seq x y z
N MET A 1 7.43 -5.68 -26.46
CA MET A 1 6.97 -4.45 -25.76
C MET A 1 7.28 -4.55 -24.27
N ALA A 2 7.41 -3.43 -23.55
CA ALA A 2 7.83 -3.42 -22.14
C ALA A 2 6.93 -4.26 -21.21
N TRP A 3 5.62 -4.31 -21.49
CA TRP A 3 4.66 -5.13 -20.74
C TRP A 3 4.86 -6.64 -20.92
N GLN A 4 5.22 -7.10 -22.12
CA GLN A 4 5.48 -8.52 -22.39
C GLN A 4 6.72 -9.03 -21.66
N GLY A 5 7.78 -8.20 -21.58
CA GLY A 5 8.97 -8.51 -20.78
C GLY A 5 8.64 -8.63 -19.30
N PHE A 6 7.85 -7.67 -18.77
CA PHE A 6 7.37 -7.74 -17.40
C PHE A 6 6.51 -8.99 -17.13
N ALA A 7 5.59 -9.35 -18.04
CA ALA A 7 4.76 -10.55 -17.91
C ALA A 7 5.63 -11.82 -17.86
N PHE A 8 6.64 -11.91 -18.71
CA PHE A 8 7.59 -13.03 -18.72
C PHE A 8 8.41 -13.11 -17.43
N ASP A 9 8.96 -11.99 -16.96
CA ASP A 9 9.77 -11.92 -15.74
C ASP A 9 8.99 -12.22 -14.45
N ASN A 10 7.65 -12.23 -14.51
CA ASN A 10 6.76 -12.50 -13.38
C ASN A 10 5.94 -13.77 -13.58
N ASP A 11 6.36 -14.67 -14.48
CA ASP A 11 5.71 -15.96 -14.75
C ASP A 11 4.20 -15.82 -15.03
N ALA A 12 3.80 -14.72 -15.66
CA ALA A 12 2.40 -14.47 -15.93
C ALA A 12 1.88 -15.53 -16.90
N ALA A 13 0.80 -16.21 -16.51
CA ALA A 13 0.12 -17.15 -17.38
C ALA A 13 -0.36 -16.45 -18.66
N ALA A 14 -0.33 -17.15 -19.79
CA ALA A 14 -0.84 -16.64 -21.07
C ALA A 14 -2.32 -16.20 -21.00
N SER A 15 -3.06 -16.66 -19.99
CA SER A 15 -4.42 -16.25 -19.66
C SER A 15 -4.54 -14.87 -19.02
N VAL A 16 -3.44 -14.12 -18.86
CA VAL A 16 -3.43 -12.76 -18.28
C VAL A 16 -2.82 -11.75 -19.27
N CYS A 17 -2.79 -12.10 -20.55
CA CYS A 17 -2.26 -11.26 -21.62
C CYS A 17 -3.29 -10.27 -22.19
N GLU A 18 -2.80 -9.34 -23.01
CA GLU A 18 -3.63 -8.41 -23.79
C GLU A 18 -4.72 -9.16 -24.57
N GLY A 19 -5.95 -8.62 -24.57
CA GLY A 19 -7.11 -9.23 -25.23
C GLY A 19 -7.88 -10.24 -24.37
N VAL A 20 -7.36 -10.62 -23.20
CA VAL A 20 -8.11 -11.46 -22.24
C VAL A 20 -8.97 -10.60 -21.32
N ASN A 21 -10.15 -11.11 -20.96
CA ASN A 21 -11.03 -10.45 -20.01
C ASN A 21 -10.44 -10.52 -18.58
N TYR A 22 -9.92 -9.38 -18.13
CA TYR A 22 -9.30 -9.22 -16.81
C TYR A 22 -10.21 -9.64 -15.66
N LEU A 23 -11.52 -9.34 -15.71
CA LEU A 23 -12.47 -9.75 -14.68
C LEU A 23 -12.62 -11.28 -14.60
N ALA A 24 -12.62 -11.95 -15.76
CA ALA A 24 -12.70 -13.40 -15.81
C ALA A 24 -11.43 -14.06 -15.25
N ALA A 25 -10.27 -13.45 -15.47
CA ALA A 25 -9.01 -13.90 -14.88
C ALA A 25 -9.01 -13.74 -13.35
N CYS A 26 -9.46 -12.60 -12.84
CA CYS A 26 -9.58 -12.36 -11.40
C CYS A 26 -10.62 -13.31 -10.75
N ASP A 27 -11.75 -13.58 -11.40
CA ASP A 27 -12.75 -14.52 -10.89
C ASP A 27 -12.26 -15.98 -10.88
N ARG A 28 -11.34 -16.36 -11.77
CA ARG A 28 -10.63 -17.64 -11.69
C ARG A 28 -9.68 -17.67 -10.48
N ALA A 29 -8.83 -16.67 -10.31
CA ALA A 29 -7.90 -16.59 -9.18
C ALA A 29 -8.64 -16.63 -7.82
N ARG A 30 -9.79 -15.97 -7.74
CA ARG A 30 -10.71 -16.06 -6.61
C ARG A 30 -11.17 -17.49 -6.31
N ARG A 31 -11.58 -18.24 -7.34
CA ARG A 31 -12.01 -19.64 -7.16
C ARG A 31 -10.87 -20.56 -6.72
N ASP A 32 -9.65 -20.23 -7.09
CA ASP A 32 -8.44 -20.98 -6.72
C ASP A 32 -8.02 -20.71 -5.25
N GLY A 33 -8.77 -19.86 -4.53
CA GLY A 33 -8.64 -19.70 -3.07
C GLY A 33 -7.70 -18.58 -2.63
N ASP A 34 -7.29 -17.70 -3.55
CA ASP A 34 -6.50 -16.52 -3.21
C ASP A 34 -7.41 -15.46 -2.54
N GLY A 35 -7.25 -15.31 -1.22
CA GLY A 35 -8.03 -14.37 -0.42
C GLY A 35 -7.79 -12.90 -0.78
N ASP A 36 -6.58 -12.56 -1.23
CA ASP A 36 -6.25 -11.21 -1.69
C ASP A 36 -6.95 -10.94 -3.04
N ALA A 37 -7.05 -11.94 -3.91
CA ALA A 37 -7.78 -11.85 -5.18
C ALA A 37 -9.29 -11.59 -5.00
N ILE A 38 -9.89 -11.94 -3.86
CA ILE A 38 -11.29 -11.61 -3.55
C ILE A 38 -11.46 -10.09 -3.34
N ALA A 39 -10.56 -9.48 -2.57
CA ALA A 39 -10.61 -8.04 -2.28
C ALA A 39 -10.40 -7.22 -3.56
N ASP A 40 -9.52 -7.69 -4.45
CA ASP A 40 -9.29 -7.12 -5.78
C ASP A 40 -10.57 -7.06 -6.62
N VAL A 41 -11.24 -8.21 -6.75
CA VAL A 41 -12.47 -8.31 -7.55
C VAL A 41 -13.57 -7.39 -7.03
N MET A 42 -13.77 -7.34 -5.71
CA MET A 42 -14.80 -6.48 -5.12
C MET A 42 -14.53 -5.00 -5.38
N LEU A 43 -13.29 -4.53 -5.23
CA LEU A 43 -12.93 -3.15 -5.51
C LEU A 43 -13.19 -2.78 -6.98
N ILE A 44 -12.84 -3.66 -7.90
CA ILE A 44 -13.03 -3.43 -9.34
C ILE A 44 -14.53 -3.35 -9.67
N ILE A 45 -15.36 -4.24 -9.11
CA ILE A 45 -16.81 -4.22 -9.30
C ILE A 45 -17.41 -2.92 -8.75
N GLU A 46 -17.01 -2.51 -7.54
CA GLU A 46 -17.47 -1.25 -6.92
C GLU A 46 -17.19 -0.03 -7.80
N ILE A 47 -16.01 0.00 -8.39
CA ILE A 47 -15.62 1.09 -9.27
C ILE A 47 -16.35 1.00 -10.60
N SER A 48 -16.49 -0.20 -11.17
CA SER A 48 -17.22 -0.43 -12.42
C SER A 48 -18.68 0.01 -12.34
N ASP A 49 -19.36 -0.31 -11.24
CA ASP A 49 -20.74 0.09 -10.94
C ASP A 49 -20.88 1.60 -10.68
N GLY A 50 -19.76 2.34 -10.59
CA GLY A 50 -19.76 3.76 -10.26
C GLY A 50 -20.04 4.06 -8.79
N ARG A 51 -20.07 3.04 -7.91
CA ARG A 51 -20.17 3.23 -6.45
C ARG A 51 -18.95 3.95 -5.88
N ARG A 52 -17.81 3.83 -6.56
CA ARG A 52 -16.57 4.58 -6.29
C ARG A 52 -15.94 5.04 -7.62
N GLN A 53 -15.26 6.18 -7.63
CA GLN A 53 -14.56 6.65 -8.84
C GLN A 53 -13.12 6.13 -8.94
N ASN A 54 -12.50 5.83 -7.80
CA ASN A 54 -11.15 5.29 -7.73
C ASN A 54 -10.97 4.49 -6.43
N GLY A 55 -9.89 3.73 -6.36
CA GLY A 55 -9.45 3.07 -5.16
C GLY A 55 -8.16 2.30 -5.40
N GLY A 56 -7.67 1.66 -4.35
CA GLY A 56 -6.51 0.79 -4.46
C GLY A 56 -6.33 -0.05 -3.21
N LEU A 57 -5.56 -1.11 -3.36
CA LEU A 57 -5.22 -2.01 -2.28
C LEU A 57 -3.83 -2.61 -2.51
N GLU A 58 -3.21 -2.97 -1.41
CA GLU A 58 -1.91 -3.60 -1.41
C GLU A 58 -2.08 -5.10 -1.17
N TYR A 59 -1.44 -5.91 -2.00
CA TYR A 59 -1.53 -7.36 -1.93
C TYR A 59 -0.15 -8.01 -2.08
N ALA A 60 -0.02 -9.22 -1.53
CA ALA A 60 1.17 -10.02 -1.65
C ALA A 60 1.09 -10.87 -2.93
N CYS A 61 2.16 -10.85 -3.74
CA CYS A 61 2.30 -11.73 -4.89
C CYS A 61 3.63 -12.45 -4.76
N HIS A 62 3.65 -13.46 -3.90
CA HIS A 62 4.85 -14.23 -3.62
C HIS A 62 5.03 -15.30 -4.69
N SER A 63 6.24 -15.39 -5.23
CA SER A 63 6.69 -16.59 -5.94
C SER A 63 7.50 -17.46 -5.00
N PRO A 64 7.68 -18.76 -5.29
CA PRO A 64 8.52 -19.64 -4.48
C PRO A 64 9.94 -19.09 -4.21
N THR A 65 10.46 -18.24 -5.09
CA THR A 65 11.84 -17.71 -5.04
C THR A 65 11.93 -16.25 -4.61
N ALA A 66 10.81 -15.53 -4.51
CA ALA A 66 10.83 -14.10 -4.21
C ALA A 66 9.50 -13.59 -3.64
N GLU A 67 9.60 -12.89 -2.51
CA GLU A 67 8.51 -12.11 -1.95
C GLU A 67 8.35 -10.78 -2.68
N ARG A 68 7.16 -10.55 -3.25
CA ARG A 68 6.77 -9.28 -3.85
C ARG A 68 5.47 -8.76 -3.23
N TRP A 69 5.36 -7.44 -3.19
CA TRP A 69 4.15 -6.72 -2.84
C TRP A 69 3.83 -5.73 -3.95
N PHE A 70 2.55 -5.62 -4.28
CA PHE A 70 2.04 -4.70 -5.27
C PHE A 70 0.95 -3.82 -4.67
N LEU A 71 0.87 -2.60 -5.17
CA LEU A 71 -0.26 -1.71 -4.98
C LEU A 71 -1.05 -1.70 -6.28
N MET A 72 -2.25 -2.28 -6.26
CA MET A 72 -3.22 -2.12 -7.33
C MET A 72 -3.94 -0.79 -7.16
N LYS A 73 -4.00 0.02 -8.22
CA LYS A 73 -4.81 1.23 -8.29
C LYS A 73 -5.81 1.09 -9.43
N VAL A 74 -7.06 1.41 -9.16
CA VAL A 74 -8.15 1.34 -10.12
C VAL A 74 -8.79 2.72 -10.22
N SER A 75 -9.03 3.19 -11.44
CA SER A 75 -9.66 4.48 -11.71
C SER A 75 -10.67 4.37 -12.84
N ARG A 76 -11.86 4.92 -12.62
CA ARG A 76 -12.95 4.99 -13.59
C ARG A 76 -12.97 6.34 -14.29
N PHE A 77 -13.17 6.29 -15.59
CA PHE A 77 -13.32 7.45 -16.46
C PHE A 77 -14.69 7.34 -17.14
N ALA A 78 -15.62 8.18 -16.68
CA ALA A 78 -16.92 8.34 -17.33
C ALA A 78 -16.87 9.61 -18.18
N SER A 79 -16.94 9.45 -19.50
CA SER A 79 -17.18 10.55 -20.45
C SER A 79 -18.58 10.39 -21.06
N SER A 80 -18.94 11.21 -22.05
CA SER A 80 -20.20 11.10 -22.80
C SER A 80 -20.34 9.81 -23.64
N GLY A 81 -19.48 8.81 -23.42
CA GLY A 81 -19.43 7.53 -24.13
C GLY A 81 -19.26 6.34 -23.18
N PRO A 82 -18.65 5.23 -23.65
CA PRO A 82 -18.44 4.04 -22.83
C PRO A 82 -17.66 4.36 -21.55
N VAL A 83 -18.01 3.67 -20.47
CA VAL A 83 -17.24 3.74 -19.23
C VAL A 83 -15.91 3.04 -19.45
N HIS A 84 -14.82 3.74 -19.17
CA HIS A 84 -13.49 3.19 -19.22
C HIS A 84 -12.92 3.05 -17.81
N MET A 85 -12.10 2.03 -17.60
CA MET A 85 -11.39 1.82 -16.34
C MET A 85 -9.92 1.53 -16.64
N VAL A 86 -9.06 2.05 -15.78
CA VAL A 86 -7.62 1.77 -15.80
C VAL A 86 -7.26 1.09 -14.49
N VAL A 87 -6.57 -0.05 -14.61
CA VAL A 87 -5.98 -0.78 -13.49
C VAL A 87 -4.47 -0.72 -13.65
N ALA A 88 -3.77 -0.25 -12.63
CA ALA A 88 -2.32 -0.13 -12.59
C ALA A 88 -1.76 -0.92 -11.40
N HIS A 89 -0.68 -1.66 -11.64
CA HIS A 89 0.02 -2.42 -10.60
C HIS A 89 1.41 -1.81 -10.38
N GLU A 90 1.66 -1.33 -9.16
CA GLU A 90 2.94 -0.74 -8.77
C GLU A 90 3.65 -1.66 -7.79
N LYS A 91 4.90 -2.02 -8.07
CA LYS A 91 5.70 -2.86 -7.16
C LYS A 91 6.16 -2.02 -5.96
N ILE A 92 5.72 -2.39 -4.76
CA ILE A 92 6.01 -1.68 -3.49
C ILE A 92 6.90 -2.50 -2.53
N THR A 93 7.53 -3.57 -3.02
CA THR A 93 8.34 -4.51 -2.21
C THR A 93 9.37 -3.80 -1.32
N GLN A 94 10.10 -2.80 -1.84
CA GLN A 94 11.14 -2.12 -1.07
C GLN A 94 10.55 -1.34 0.10
N ARG A 95 9.45 -0.61 -0.15
CA ARG A 95 8.72 0.12 0.88
C ARG A 95 8.26 -0.83 1.99
N ARG A 96 7.62 -1.95 1.62
CA ARG A 96 7.14 -2.95 2.59
C ARG A 96 8.27 -3.57 3.42
N ARG A 97 9.40 -3.90 2.81
CA ARG A 97 10.57 -4.42 3.54
C ARG A 97 11.12 -3.41 4.55
N SER A 98 11.17 -2.12 4.21
CA SER A 98 11.58 -1.08 5.14
C SER A 98 10.61 -0.93 6.31
N GLU A 99 9.30 -0.96 6.07
CA GLU A 99 8.27 -0.92 7.13
C GLU A 99 8.37 -2.13 8.07
N ILE A 100 8.52 -3.34 7.52
CA ILE A 100 8.67 -4.58 8.32
C ILE A 100 9.94 -4.51 9.17
N ARG A 101 11.07 -4.08 8.59
CA ARG A 101 12.33 -3.93 9.32
C ARG A 101 12.21 -2.91 10.45
N ALA A 102 11.61 -1.74 10.18
CA ALA A 102 11.37 -0.72 11.20
C ALA A 102 10.49 -1.23 12.34
N ARG A 103 9.42 -1.97 12.02
CA ARG A 103 8.55 -2.61 13.04
C ARG A 103 9.28 -3.66 13.85
N HIS A 104 10.12 -4.48 13.23
CA HIS A 104 10.91 -5.49 13.92
C HIS A 104 11.88 -4.83 14.90
N LEU A 105 12.59 -3.77 14.48
CA LEU A 105 13.49 -3.02 15.35
C LEU A 105 12.74 -2.38 16.53
N ALA A 106 11.61 -1.72 16.29
CA ALA A 106 10.81 -1.09 17.35
C ALA A 106 10.26 -2.09 18.39
N ARG A 107 10.03 -3.36 18.01
CA ARG A 107 9.56 -4.41 18.93
C ARG A 107 10.67 -4.98 19.82
N HIS A 108 11.93 -4.83 19.41
CA HIS A 108 13.08 -5.42 20.08
C HIS A 108 14.04 -4.39 20.70
N ASP A 109 13.67 -3.10 20.70
CA ASP A 109 14.51 -2.03 21.25
C ASP A 109 14.05 -1.61 22.67
N PRO A 110 14.77 -2.01 23.73
CA PRO A 110 14.46 -1.59 25.10
C PRO A 110 14.80 -0.10 25.37
N LEU A 111 15.43 0.62 24.44
CA LEU A 111 15.90 2.00 24.66
C LEU A 111 14.94 3.08 24.15
N THR A 112 13.84 2.71 23.47
CA THR A 112 12.93 3.69 22.84
C THR A 112 12.02 4.41 23.85
N ASP A 113 11.87 3.90 25.08
CA ASP A 113 11.04 4.53 26.11
C ASP A 113 11.67 5.82 26.68
N CYS A 114 13.00 5.95 26.58
CA CYS A 114 13.74 7.13 27.08
C CYS A 114 13.89 8.25 26.05
N ALA A 115 14.00 7.93 24.76
CA ALA A 115 14.33 8.94 23.75
C ALA A 115 13.13 9.84 23.38
N ILE A 116 11.91 9.29 23.36
CA ILE A 116 10.72 10.06 22.96
C ILE A 116 10.29 11.05 24.07
N ARG A 117 10.51 10.73 25.34
CA ARG A 117 10.20 11.65 26.45
C ARG A 117 11.19 12.83 26.54
N ALA A 118 12.46 12.63 26.19
CA ALA A 118 13.47 13.69 26.25
C ALA A 118 13.24 14.81 25.23
N GLN A 119 12.65 14.50 24.06
CA GLN A 119 12.36 15.50 23.02
C GLN A 119 11.15 16.39 23.32
N LEU A 120 10.23 15.97 24.20
CA LEU A 120 9.08 16.79 24.61
C LEU A 120 9.39 17.72 25.80
N ALA A 121 10.47 17.46 26.55
CA ALA A 121 10.88 18.28 27.70
C ALA A 121 11.71 19.52 27.31
N ASP A 122 12.27 19.57 26.10
CA ASP A 122 13.17 20.66 25.67
C ASP A 122 12.45 21.88 25.09
N ARG A 123 11.12 21.97 25.26
CA ARG A 123 10.29 23.10 24.79
C ARG A 123 9.72 23.97 25.91
N ALA A 124 10.22 23.83 27.14
CA ALA A 124 9.94 24.78 28.20
C ALA A 124 10.92 25.96 28.13
N VAL A 125 10.42 27.11 27.67
CA VAL A 125 11.12 28.40 27.74
C VAL A 125 11.41 28.72 29.23
N PRO A 126 12.66 29.00 29.63
CA PRO A 126 12.94 29.47 30.98
C PRO A 126 12.51 30.93 31.09
N ALA A 127 11.50 31.21 31.93
CA ALA A 127 11.26 32.55 32.41
C ALA A 127 12.31 32.88 33.49
N SER A 128 13.25 33.75 33.13
CA SER A 128 14.27 34.33 34.01
C SER A 128 13.68 35.21 35.12
N PRO A 129 14.46 35.51 36.19
CA PRO A 129 13.93 35.89 37.49
C PRO A 129 13.87 37.41 37.68
N SER A 130 12.93 37.88 38.50
CA SER A 130 13.00 39.21 39.12
C SER A 130 13.00 39.07 40.64
N CYS A 131 14.19 39.27 41.19
CA CYS A 131 14.49 39.48 42.59
C CYS A 131 14.10 40.92 42.98
N SER A 132 13.42 41.11 44.11
CA SER A 132 13.63 42.29 44.96
C SER A 132 13.05 42.09 46.36
N CYS A 133 13.92 42.37 47.34
CA CYS A 133 13.80 42.27 48.78
C CYS A 133 12.71 43.17 49.43
N GLN A 134 12.29 42.78 50.65
CA GLN A 134 12.34 43.52 51.95
C GLN A 134 11.23 42.95 52.87
N ALA A 135 11.51 42.28 53.99
CA ALA A 135 12.04 42.75 55.27
C ALA A 135 11.07 43.66 56.06
N SER A 136 10.28 43.06 56.96
CA SER A 136 10.06 43.46 58.37
C SER A 136 9.18 42.43 59.07
#